data_AF-A0A661PI35-F1
#
_entry.id   AF-A0A661PI35-F1
#
_cell.length_a   1.000
_cell.length_b   1.000
_cell.length_c   1.000
_cell.angle_alpha   90.00
_cell.angle_beta   90.00
_cell.angle_gamma   90.00
#
_symmetry.space_group_name_H-M   'P 1'
#
loop_
_entity.id
_entity.type
_entity.pdbx_description
1 polymer ?
#
loop_
_entity_poly.entity_id
_entity_poly.type
_entity_poly.pdbx_seq_one_letter_code
_entity_poly.pdbx_strand_id
1 'polypeptide(L)'
;MLVMGRNHKLYYEAYNDASDLNGDGQLDIGYNPEIDYYGYFDSYKAYEYNSIAERFEPVAYIANKKVAAANQWSGDYLNYLTMSRMDCLRKVLYGGYRNVDTTGTTILQRCYVPQDAHSWGKEYESIARDGYDISKYTPLSVPNAGFRHLFASTTLSDNGPPLLRVLPDNTHRIWEWVAKERPVCDNSLESGGSGHPGHPGNHTEYETMVLTYAQPGNLYGSAAPANGRIDGAGNPFGPNYSPYNSGAADQ
;
A
#
# COMPACT_ATOMS: atom_id res chain seq x y z
N MET A 1 -19.91 19.21 -19.37
CA MET A 1 -18.51 19.18 -18.92
C MET A 1 -18.52 18.93 -17.41
N LEU A 2 -18.02 17.78 -16.96
CA LEU A 2 -17.92 17.46 -15.53
C LEU A 2 -16.62 18.06 -15.01
N VAL A 3 -16.68 18.98 -14.04
CA VAL A 3 -15.50 19.53 -13.37
C VAL A 3 -15.29 18.75 -12.08
N MET A 4 -14.23 17.95 -12.02
CA MET A 4 -13.84 17.21 -10.81
C MET A 4 -12.58 17.82 -10.21
N GLY A 5 -12.58 18.00 -8.90
CA GLY A 5 -11.38 18.40 -8.16
C GLY A 5 -10.34 17.28 -8.16
N ARG A 6 -9.05 17.64 -8.30
CA ARG A 6 -7.93 16.72 -8.15
C ARG A 6 -7.71 16.45 -6.66
N ASN A 7 -8.32 15.38 -6.14
CA ASN A 7 -8.19 14.98 -4.74
C ASN A 7 -7.22 13.79 -4.61
N HIS A 8 -6.27 13.86 -3.69
CA HIS A 8 -5.30 12.78 -3.43
C HIS A 8 -6.00 11.48 -3.02
N LYS A 9 -7.19 11.56 -2.38
CA LYS A 9 -7.94 10.38 -1.94
C LYS A 9 -8.43 9.48 -3.07
N LEU A 10 -8.41 9.97 -4.31
CA LEU A 10 -8.73 9.19 -5.49
C LEU A 10 -7.62 8.20 -5.86
N TYR A 11 -6.40 8.42 -5.38
CA TYR A 11 -5.23 7.58 -5.70
C TYR A 11 -5.02 6.45 -4.70
N TYR A 12 -5.81 6.40 -3.62
CA TYR A 12 -5.88 5.24 -2.73
C TYR A 12 -6.60 4.07 -3.39
N GLU A 13 -6.44 2.91 -2.76
CA GLU A 13 -7.13 1.67 -3.11
C GLU A 13 -8.65 1.87 -3.22
N ALA A 14 -9.22 1.29 -4.27
CA ALA A 14 -10.67 1.27 -4.45
C ALA A 14 -11.34 0.44 -3.36
N TYR A 15 -10.72 -0.68 -3.00
CA TYR A 15 -11.22 -1.67 -2.06
C TYR A 15 -10.37 -1.63 -0.80
N ASN A 16 -10.73 -0.71 0.10
CA ASN A 16 -10.20 -0.70 1.46
C ASN A 16 -10.90 -1.82 2.24
N ASP A 17 -10.14 -2.63 2.99
CA ASP A 17 -10.65 -3.80 3.74
C ASP A 17 -11.49 -3.38 4.98
N ALA A 18 -12.36 -2.39 4.80
CA ALA A 18 -13.09 -1.66 5.83
C ALA A 18 -14.45 -1.14 5.33
N SER A 19 -14.90 -1.62 4.16
CA SER A 19 -16.21 -1.27 3.59
C SER A 19 -17.01 -2.55 3.35
N ASP A 20 -18.33 -2.43 3.47
CA ASP A 20 -19.28 -3.44 2.98
C ASP A 20 -19.57 -3.12 1.50
N LEU A 21 -19.13 -4.00 0.59
CA LEU A 21 -19.26 -3.82 -0.84
C LEU A 21 -20.47 -4.55 -1.42
N ASN A 22 -20.99 -5.58 -0.74
CA ASN A 22 -22.10 -6.40 -1.22
C ASN A 22 -23.45 -6.08 -0.53
N GLY A 23 -23.43 -5.24 0.51
CA GLY A 23 -24.59 -4.81 1.27
C GLY A 23 -25.13 -5.87 2.24
N ASP A 24 -24.33 -6.85 2.64
CA ASP A 24 -24.74 -7.92 3.55
C ASP A 24 -24.66 -7.52 5.04
N GLY A 25 -24.18 -6.32 5.34
CA GLY A 25 -24.03 -5.79 6.69
C GLY A 25 -22.77 -6.25 7.42
N GLN A 26 -21.88 -6.99 6.75
CA GLN A 26 -20.54 -7.34 7.22
C GLN A 26 -19.48 -6.53 6.47
N LEU A 27 -18.35 -6.28 7.12
CA LEU A 27 -17.23 -5.62 6.46
C LEU A 27 -16.46 -6.64 5.61
N ASP A 28 -16.20 -6.30 4.36
CA ASP A 28 -15.34 -7.08 3.48
C ASP A 28 -13.87 -6.85 3.84
N ILE A 29 -13.39 -7.58 4.85
CA ILE A 29 -12.01 -7.54 5.34
C ILE A 29 -11.17 -8.55 4.55
N GLY A 30 -10.98 -8.29 3.26
CA GLY A 30 -10.20 -9.16 2.37
C GLY A 30 -10.82 -9.37 1.00
N TYR A 31 -10.26 -10.32 0.24
CA TYR A 31 -10.82 -10.75 -1.03
C TYR A 31 -11.99 -11.72 -0.80
N ASN A 32 -13.17 -11.37 -1.31
CA ASN A 32 -14.34 -12.22 -1.32
C ASN A 32 -14.70 -12.59 -2.78
N PRO A 33 -14.59 -13.87 -3.19
CA PRO A 33 -14.87 -14.29 -4.56
C PRO A 33 -16.35 -14.14 -4.97
N GLU A 34 -17.27 -13.91 -4.03
CA GLU A 34 -18.68 -13.61 -4.34
C GLU A 34 -18.87 -12.20 -4.90
N ILE A 35 -17.91 -11.30 -4.69
CA ILE A 35 -17.96 -9.90 -5.11
C ILE A 35 -17.34 -9.75 -6.50
N ASP A 36 -18.05 -9.08 -7.41
CA ASP A 36 -17.50 -8.68 -8.71
C ASP A 36 -16.72 -7.37 -8.54
N TYR A 37 -15.40 -7.46 -8.34
CA TYR A 37 -14.56 -6.29 -8.15
C TYR A 37 -14.46 -5.49 -9.46
N TYR A 38 -15.01 -4.28 -9.46
CA TYR A 38 -14.96 -3.37 -10.60
C TYR A 38 -13.53 -2.87 -10.87
N GLY A 39 -13.10 -2.96 -12.12
CA GLY A 39 -11.77 -2.47 -12.52
C GLY A 39 -11.49 -2.71 -13.99
N TYR A 40 -10.25 -2.51 -14.45
CA TYR A 40 -9.91 -2.69 -15.86
C TYR A 40 -9.91 -4.15 -16.31
N PHE A 41 -9.70 -5.09 -15.39
CA PHE A 41 -9.79 -6.51 -15.68
C PHE A 41 -11.25 -6.96 -15.70
N ASP A 42 -11.57 -7.93 -16.54
CA ASP A 42 -12.86 -8.60 -16.55
C ASP A 42 -12.85 -9.70 -15.49
N SER A 43 -13.76 -9.63 -14.51
CA SER A 43 -13.81 -10.58 -13.39
C SER A 43 -13.96 -12.04 -13.84
N TYR A 44 -14.55 -12.28 -15.01
CA TYR A 44 -14.78 -13.61 -15.57
C TYR A 44 -13.73 -14.00 -16.62
N LYS A 45 -12.55 -13.37 -16.61
CA LYS A 45 -11.43 -13.76 -17.48
C LYS A 45 -10.17 -14.08 -16.67
N ALA A 46 -9.42 -15.04 -17.19
CA ALA A 46 -8.07 -15.34 -16.76
C ALA A 46 -7.07 -14.49 -17.56
N TYR A 47 -6.01 -14.06 -16.88
CA TYR A 47 -4.95 -13.23 -17.43
C TYR A 47 -3.59 -13.87 -17.21
N GLU A 48 -2.69 -13.75 -18.19
CA GLU A 48 -1.28 -14.11 -18.03
C GLU A 48 -0.42 -12.86 -18.18
N TYR A 49 0.65 -12.78 -17.39
CA TYR A 49 1.59 -11.66 -17.49
C TYR A 49 2.59 -11.94 -18.62
N ASN A 50 2.53 -11.10 -19.66
CA ASN A 50 3.49 -11.12 -20.76
C ASN A 50 4.71 -10.29 -20.36
N SER A 51 5.82 -10.96 -20.03
CA SER A 51 7.06 -10.32 -19.59
C SER A 51 7.78 -9.53 -20.69
N ILE A 52 7.53 -9.85 -21.97
CA ILE A 52 8.09 -9.13 -23.12
C ILE A 52 7.33 -7.83 -23.34
N ALA A 53 6.00 -7.89 -23.19
CA ALA A 53 5.11 -6.78 -23.48
C ALA A 53 4.72 -5.98 -22.22
N GLU A 54 5.25 -6.39 -21.07
CA GLU A 54 5.11 -5.79 -19.73
C GLU A 54 3.66 -5.51 -19.31
N ARG A 55 2.75 -6.45 -19.61
CA ARG A 55 1.32 -6.29 -19.31
C ARG A 55 0.62 -7.63 -19.08
N PHE A 56 -0.54 -7.57 -18.45
CA PHE A 56 -1.47 -8.69 -18.35
C PHE A 56 -2.33 -8.79 -19.62
N GLU A 57 -2.43 -9.99 -20.19
CA GLU A 57 -3.22 -10.27 -21.39
C GLU A 57 -4.30 -11.32 -21.07
N PRO A 58 -5.55 -11.12 -21.54
CA PRO A 58 -6.61 -12.09 -21.31
C PRO A 58 -6.36 -13.36 -22.13
N VAL A 59 -6.42 -14.53 -21.48
CA VAL A 59 -6.15 -15.82 -22.13
C VAL A 59 -7.38 -16.72 -22.25
N ALA A 60 -8.32 -16.63 -21.31
CA ALA A 60 -9.49 -17.49 -21.28
C ALA A 60 -10.67 -16.85 -20.52
N TYR A 61 -11.87 -17.32 -20.81
CA TYR A 61 -13.07 -17.05 -20.00
C TYR A 61 -13.17 -18.07 -18.85
N ILE A 62 -13.50 -17.59 -17.66
CA ILE A 62 -13.66 -18.38 -16.42
C ILE A 62 -15.00 -18.03 -15.75
N ALA A 63 -15.94 -18.99 -15.75
CA ALA A 63 -17.30 -18.74 -15.27
C ALA A 63 -17.40 -18.53 -13.75
N ASN A 64 -16.43 -19.02 -12.98
CA ASN A 64 -16.43 -19.02 -11.52
C ASN A 64 -15.29 -18.21 -10.91
N LYS A 65 -14.65 -17.33 -11.70
CA LYS A 65 -13.48 -16.51 -11.33
C LYS A 65 -12.22 -17.30 -10.93
N LYS A 66 -12.27 -18.64 -10.98
CA LYS A 66 -11.14 -19.51 -10.65
C LYS A 66 -10.35 -19.83 -11.90
N VAL A 67 -9.03 -19.70 -11.82
CA VAL A 67 -8.11 -20.06 -12.88
C VAL A 67 -7.78 -21.55 -12.85
N ALA A 68 -7.51 -22.11 -14.02
CA ALA A 68 -7.21 -23.53 -14.17
C ALA A 68 -5.70 -23.81 -14.35
N ALA A 69 -4.93 -22.85 -14.87
CA ALA A 69 -3.51 -23.03 -15.13
C ALA A 69 -2.62 -22.29 -14.12
N ALA A 70 -1.43 -22.84 -13.90
CA ALA A 70 -0.49 -22.38 -12.88
C ALA A 70 0.16 -21.01 -13.17
N ASN A 71 0.01 -20.43 -14.36
CA ASN A 71 0.59 -19.13 -14.73
C ASN A 71 -0.48 -18.01 -14.83
N GLN A 72 -1.72 -18.32 -14.44
CA GLN A 72 -2.87 -17.46 -14.66
C GLN A 72 -3.28 -16.70 -13.41
N TRP A 73 -3.80 -15.50 -13.64
CA TRP A 73 -4.40 -14.63 -12.66
C TRP A 73 -5.88 -14.45 -12.96
N SER A 74 -6.71 -14.48 -11.93
CA SER A 74 -8.11 -14.10 -12.03
C SER A 74 -8.20 -12.59 -12.22
N GLY A 75 -8.96 -12.14 -13.23
CA GLY A 75 -9.21 -10.71 -13.45
C GLY A 75 -9.88 -10.05 -12.24
N ASP A 76 -10.72 -10.79 -11.53
CA ASP A 76 -11.40 -10.31 -10.34
C ASP A 76 -10.39 -10.04 -9.19
N TYR A 77 -9.47 -10.97 -8.97
CA TYR A 77 -8.40 -10.82 -7.98
C TYR A 77 -7.44 -9.68 -8.35
N LEU A 78 -7.11 -9.52 -9.64
CA LEU A 78 -6.32 -8.39 -10.11
C LEU A 78 -7.02 -7.05 -9.84
N ASN A 79 -8.33 -6.97 -10.03
CA ASN A 79 -9.09 -5.75 -9.71
C ASN A 79 -9.03 -5.44 -8.22
N TYR A 80 -9.23 -6.43 -7.35
CA TYR A 80 -9.11 -6.27 -5.89
C TYR A 80 -7.72 -5.73 -5.49
N LEU A 81 -6.64 -6.31 -6.01
CA LEU A 81 -5.28 -5.94 -5.63
C LEU A 81 -4.85 -4.56 -6.15
N THR A 82 -5.31 -4.19 -7.35
CA THR A 82 -4.63 -3.16 -8.13
C THR A 82 -5.47 -1.90 -8.41
N MET A 83 -6.79 -1.94 -8.27
CA MET A 83 -7.60 -0.78 -8.65
C MET A 83 -7.51 0.35 -7.64
N SER A 84 -7.20 1.55 -8.14
CA SER A 84 -7.42 2.79 -7.40
C SER A 84 -8.85 3.30 -7.64
N ARG A 85 -9.33 4.18 -6.75
CA ARG A 85 -10.62 4.86 -6.97
C ARG A 85 -10.61 5.69 -8.27
N MET A 86 -9.47 6.26 -8.62
CA MET A 86 -9.28 6.99 -9.87
C MET A 86 -9.52 6.09 -11.07
N ASP A 87 -8.95 4.88 -11.08
CA ASP A 87 -9.12 3.93 -12.19
C ASP A 87 -10.57 3.51 -12.39
N CYS A 88 -11.29 3.26 -11.30
CA CYS A 88 -12.73 2.99 -11.36
C CYS A 88 -13.49 4.18 -11.98
N LEU A 89 -13.20 5.41 -11.56
CA LEU A 89 -13.81 6.61 -12.15
C LEU A 89 -13.47 6.79 -13.63
N ARG A 90 -12.21 6.54 -14.02
CA ARG A 90 -11.78 6.59 -15.42
C ARG A 90 -12.56 5.60 -16.28
N LYS A 91 -12.75 4.39 -15.76
CA LYS A 91 -13.52 3.35 -16.44
C LYS A 91 -14.98 3.76 -16.67
N VAL A 92 -15.64 4.30 -15.64
CA VAL A 92 -17.04 4.75 -15.75
C VAL A 92 -17.20 5.90 -16.73
N LEU A 93 -16.32 6.89 -16.67
CA LEU A 93 -16.49 8.13 -17.43
C LEU A 93 -16.09 8.01 -18.91
N TYR A 94 -15.04 7.23 -19.20
CA TYR A 94 -14.47 7.16 -20.55
C TYR A 94 -13.87 5.79 -20.90
N GLY A 95 -14.21 4.74 -20.15
CA GLY A 95 -13.76 3.38 -20.42
C GLY A 95 -12.34 3.07 -19.97
N GLY A 96 -11.70 3.98 -19.22
CA GLY A 96 -10.36 3.80 -18.65
C GLY A 96 -9.32 4.69 -19.33
N TYR A 97 -8.09 4.73 -18.79
CA TYR A 97 -7.00 5.46 -19.43
C TYR A 97 -6.33 4.60 -20.50
N ARG A 98 -6.54 4.96 -21.78
CA ARG A 98 -5.94 4.27 -22.94
C ARG A 98 -4.53 4.82 -23.18
N ASN A 99 -3.51 4.06 -22.80
CA ASN A 99 -2.12 4.42 -23.07
C ASN A 99 -1.75 4.17 -24.53
N VAL A 100 -2.24 3.06 -25.09
CA VAL A 100 -2.15 2.74 -26.52
C VAL A 100 -3.57 2.57 -27.03
N ASP A 101 -3.92 3.27 -28.11
CA ASP A 101 -5.22 3.12 -28.78
C ASP A 101 -5.01 3.10 -30.29
N THR A 102 -5.02 1.90 -30.86
CA THR A 102 -4.86 1.66 -32.29
C THR A 102 -5.98 0.74 -32.76
N THR A 103 -6.24 0.69 -34.06
CA THR A 103 -7.32 -0.14 -34.64
C THR A 103 -7.24 -1.62 -34.24
N GLY A 104 -6.04 -2.15 -33.96
CA GLY A 104 -5.84 -3.55 -33.57
C GLY A 104 -5.64 -3.79 -32.07
N THR A 105 -5.26 -2.75 -31.31
CA THR A 105 -4.84 -2.91 -29.92
C THR A 105 -5.19 -1.68 -29.10
N THR A 106 -5.93 -1.89 -28.01
CA THR A 106 -6.13 -0.89 -26.95
C THR A 106 -5.53 -1.41 -25.66
N ILE A 107 -4.61 -0.66 -25.06
CA ILE A 107 -3.97 -0.99 -23.78
C ILE A 107 -4.42 0.03 -22.74
N LEU A 108 -5.09 -0.47 -21.70
CA LEU A 108 -5.48 0.34 -20.55
C LEU A 108 -4.35 0.36 -19.52
N GLN A 109 -4.02 1.54 -19.00
CA GLN A 109 -3.01 1.71 -17.98
C GLN A 109 -3.63 2.33 -16.73
N ARG A 110 -3.28 1.77 -15.56
CA ARG A 110 -3.71 2.26 -14.25
C ARG A 110 -3.12 3.63 -13.93
N CYS A 111 -3.62 4.28 -12.88
CA CYS A 111 -3.05 5.54 -12.43
C CYS A 111 -1.62 5.36 -11.90
N TYR A 112 -0.83 6.42 -12.02
CA TYR A 112 0.46 6.51 -11.34
C TYR A 112 0.26 6.54 -9.82
N VAL A 113 1.02 5.72 -9.11
CA VAL A 113 1.02 5.64 -7.64
C VAL A 113 2.46 5.80 -7.16
N PRO A 114 2.84 6.93 -6.55
CA PRO A 114 4.23 7.15 -6.12
C PRO A 114 4.64 6.19 -4.99
N GLN A 115 5.96 5.95 -4.85
CA GLN A 115 6.58 5.18 -3.75
C GLN A 115 6.55 5.93 -2.40
N ASP A 116 5.35 6.29 -1.96
CA ASP A 116 5.08 6.93 -0.67
C ASP A 116 3.76 6.42 -0.08
N ALA A 117 3.16 7.18 0.83
CA ALA A 117 1.92 6.82 1.51
C ALA A 117 0.69 6.63 0.60
N HIS A 118 0.80 6.84 -0.72
CA HIS A 118 -0.24 6.46 -1.68
C HIS A 118 -0.12 5.02 -2.18
N SER A 119 1.04 4.38 -2.01
CA SER A 119 1.20 2.95 -2.25
C SER A 119 0.42 2.18 -1.20
N TRP A 120 -0.20 1.07 -1.62
CA TRP A 120 -0.89 0.18 -0.71
C TRP A 120 -0.47 -1.25 -0.97
N GLY A 121 -0.81 -2.12 -0.03
CA GLY A 121 -0.59 -3.53 -0.19
C GLY A 121 -1.63 -4.38 0.50
N LYS A 122 -1.65 -5.65 0.13
CA LYS A 122 -2.48 -6.70 0.68
C LYS A 122 -1.59 -7.87 1.07
N GLU A 123 -2.00 -8.63 2.07
CA GLU A 123 -1.32 -9.88 2.43
C GLU A 123 -2.29 -11.05 2.44
N TYR A 124 -1.79 -12.23 2.11
CA TYR A 124 -2.49 -13.50 2.23
C TYR A 124 -1.66 -14.47 3.06
N GLU A 125 -2.26 -15.15 4.02
CA GLU A 125 -1.57 -16.07 4.95
C GLU A 125 -2.10 -17.49 4.83
N SER A 126 -3.41 -17.69 4.84
CA SER A 126 -3.96 -19.04 4.80
C SER A 126 -5.45 -19.08 4.48
N ILE A 127 -5.92 -20.23 4.02
CA ILE A 127 -7.34 -20.49 3.76
C ILE A 127 -8.19 -20.26 5.04
N ALA A 128 -7.65 -20.62 6.22
CA ALA A 128 -8.36 -20.49 7.48
C ALA A 128 -8.54 -19.03 7.92
N ARG A 129 -7.58 -18.16 7.60
CA ARG A 129 -7.63 -16.72 7.92
C ARG A 129 -8.42 -15.94 6.87
N ASP A 130 -8.11 -16.18 5.60
CA ASP A 130 -8.56 -15.37 4.47
C ASP A 130 -9.85 -15.92 3.83
N GLY A 131 -10.24 -17.17 4.13
CA GLY A 131 -11.51 -17.75 3.69
C GLY A 131 -11.51 -18.30 2.26
N TYR A 132 -10.41 -18.21 1.52
CA TYR A 132 -10.30 -18.72 0.15
C TYR A 132 -8.93 -19.35 -0.12
N ASP A 133 -8.85 -20.19 -1.15
CA ASP A 133 -7.60 -20.79 -1.63
C ASP A 133 -7.00 -19.93 -2.76
N ILE A 134 -5.87 -19.26 -2.46
CA ILE A 134 -5.19 -18.36 -3.39
C ILE A 134 -4.70 -19.06 -4.68
N SER A 135 -4.43 -20.37 -4.63
CA SER A 135 -3.99 -21.15 -5.80
C SER A 135 -5.07 -21.30 -6.86
N LYS A 136 -6.33 -20.99 -6.51
CA LYS A 136 -7.46 -20.97 -7.45
C LYS A 136 -7.59 -19.65 -8.18
N TYR A 137 -6.89 -18.59 -7.77
CA TYR A 137 -7.05 -17.24 -8.34
C TYR A 137 -5.73 -16.65 -8.85
N THR A 138 -4.60 -17.26 -8.52
CA THR A 138 -3.26 -16.76 -8.81
C THR A 138 -2.33 -17.92 -9.16
N PRO A 139 -1.15 -17.64 -9.75
CA PRO A 139 -0.11 -18.65 -9.95
C PRO A 139 0.60 -19.09 -8.65
N LEU A 140 0.24 -18.53 -7.50
CA LEU A 140 0.91 -18.80 -6.23
C LEU A 140 0.31 -20.03 -5.53
N SER A 141 1.16 -20.86 -4.95
CA SER A 141 0.72 -21.90 -4.01
C SER A 141 0.25 -21.28 -2.71
N VAL A 142 -0.42 -22.05 -1.84
CA VAL A 142 -0.65 -21.60 -0.46
C VAL A 142 0.72 -21.45 0.24
N PRO A 143 0.97 -20.36 0.99
CA PRO A 143 2.25 -20.15 1.67
C PRO A 143 2.44 -21.16 2.81
N ASN A 144 3.68 -21.34 3.22
CA ASN A 144 4.03 -22.23 4.32
C ASN A 144 3.50 -21.67 5.65
N ALA A 145 3.34 -22.53 6.65
CA ALA A 145 2.85 -22.12 7.96
C ALA A 145 3.77 -21.04 8.58
N GLY A 146 3.20 -19.89 8.94
CA GLY A 146 3.94 -18.73 9.46
C GLY A 146 4.46 -17.76 8.39
N PHE A 147 4.28 -18.07 7.11
CA PHE A 147 4.65 -17.24 5.97
C PHE A 147 3.40 -16.65 5.30
N ARG A 148 3.61 -15.60 4.49
CA ARG A 148 2.56 -14.84 3.82
C ARG A 148 2.99 -14.42 2.42
N HIS A 149 2.03 -14.26 1.52
CA HIS A 149 2.24 -13.55 0.27
C HIS A 149 1.94 -12.07 0.48
N LEU A 150 2.87 -11.22 0.07
CA LEU A 150 2.71 -9.77 0.12
C LEU A 150 2.50 -9.25 -1.30
N PHE A 151 1.48 -8.43 -1.49
CA PHE A 151 1.14 -7.77 -2.73
C PHE A 151 1.24 -6.27 -2.52
N ALA A 152 1.93 -5.55 -3.40
CA ALA A 152 2.04 -4.11 -3.32
C ALA A 152 1.74 -3.47 -4.67
N SER A 153 1.00 -2.36 -4.63
CA SER A 153 0.65 -1.56 -5.78
C SER A 153 1.41 -0.24 -5.72
N THR A 154 2.33 -0.03 -6.68
CA THR A 154 3.20 1.15 -6.74
C THR A 154 3.73 1.38 -8.16
N THR A 155 4.22 2.58 -8.45
CA THR A 155 5.04 2.91 -9.60
C THR A 155 6.46 3.26 -9.13
N LEU A 156 7.50 2.67 -9.74
CA LEU A 156 8.90 2.82 -9.28
C LEU A 156 9.66 4.00 -9.91
N SER A 157 9.09 4.67 -10.90
CA SER A 157 9.69 5.81 -11.57
C SER A 157 8.63 6.73 -12.15
N ASP A 158 8.93 8.01 -12.32
CA ASP A 158 7.93 9.04 -12.71
C ASP A 158 7.26 8.78 -14.06
N ASN A 159 7.94 8.07 -14.97
CA ASN A 159 7.41 7.68 -16.28
C ASN A 159 7.19 6.16 -16.40
N GLY A 160 7.33 5.42 -15.29
CA GLY A 160 7.16 3.97 -15.26
C GLY A 160 5.70 3.54 -15.31
N PRO A 161 5.41 2.32 -15.79
CA PRO A 161 4.08 1.76 -15.66
C PRO A 161 3.78 1.46 -14.17
N PRO A 162 2.51 1.57 -13.74
CA PRO A 162 2.09 1.11 -12.43
C PRO A 162 2.23 -0.42 -12.33
N LEU A 163 2.86 -0.87 -11.25
CA LEU A 163 3.20 -2.27 -11.04
C LEU A 163 2.33 -2.89 -9.96
N LEU A 164 2.06 -4.18 -10.13
CA LEU A 164 1.71 -5.09 -9.04
C LEU A 164 3.00 -5.84 -8.67
N ARG A 165 3.54 -5.55 -7.49
CA ARG A 165 4.70 -6.24 -6.95
C ARG A 165 4.23 -7.37 -6.05
N VAL A 166 4.95 -8.48 -6.08
CA VAL A 166 4.61 -9.69 -5.34
C VAL A 166 5.86 -10.18 -4.62
N LEU A 167 5.77 -10.40 -3.31
CA LEU A 167 6.77 -11.11 -2.51
C LEU A 167 6.12 -12.38 -1.96
N PRO A 168 6.37 -13.54 -2.58
CA PRO A 168 5.77 -14.77 -2.13
C PRO A 168 6.49 -15.36 -0.91
N ASP A 169 5.76 -16.12 -0.08
CA ASP A 169 6.27 -16.94 1.02
C ASP A 169 7.27 -16.20 1.92
N ASN A 170 6.80 -15.10 2.52
CA ASN A 170 7.61 -14.19 3.32
C ASN A 170 7.14 -14.15 4.78
N THR A 171 8.07 -14.04 5.73
CA THR A 171 7.77 -13.95 7.17
C THR A 171 7.29 -12.57 7.60
N HIS A 172 7.63 -11.54 6.81
CA HIS A 172 7.29 -10.15 7.07
C HIS A 172 5.81 -9.85 6.87
N ARG A 173 5.38 -8.73 7.42
CA ARG A 173 4.01 -8.23 7.32
C ARG A 173 3.90 -7.14 6.27
N ILE A 174 2.72 -6.93 5.72
CA ILE A 174 2.56 -5.98 4.61
C ILE A 174 2.98 -4.54 4.99
N TRP A 175 2.73 -4.12 6.22
CA TRP A 175 3.11 -2.80 6.71
C TRP A 175 4.63 -2.58 6.77
N GLU A 176 5.42 -3.65 6.91
CA GLU A 176 6.89 -3.60 6.85
C GLU A 176 7.41 -3.27 5.44
N TRP A 177 6.53 -3.32 4.44
CA TRP A 177 6.83 -2.96 3.06
C TRP A 177 6.18 -1.65 2.60
N VAL A 178 4.91 -1.46 2.97
CA VAL A 178 4.08 -0.34 2.49
C VAL A 178 4.04 0.86 3.44
N ALA A 179 4.50 0.70 4.69
CA ALA A 179 4.51 1.76 5.71
C ALA A 179 5.92 2.07 6.24
N LYS A 180 6.95 1.80 5.43
CA LYS A 180 8.36 2.10 5.73
C LYS A 180 8.78 3.50 5.23
N GLU A 181 9.95 3.96 5.64
CA GLU A 181 10.54 5.19 5.08
C GLU A 181 10.81 5.06 3.57
N ARG A 182 10.76 6.17 2.84
CA ARG A 182 10.90 6.15 1.38
C ARG A 182 12.27 5.59 0.98
N PRO A 183 12.36 4.78 -0.09
CA PRO A 183 11.28 4.45 -1.03
C PRO A 183 10.40 3.28 -0.56
N VAL A 184 9.08 3.48 -0.55
CA VAL A 184 8.08 2.48 -0.17
C VAL A 184 7.93 1.43 -1.28
N CYS A 185 7.61 0.17 -0.94
CA CYS A 185 7.40 -0.92 -1.93
C CYS A 185 8.60 -1.15 -2.86
N ASP A 186 9.82 -0.92 -2.39
CA ASP A 186 11.07 -1.17 -3.13
C ASP A 186 11.55 -2.63 -2.95
N ASN A 187 12.85 -2.88 -3.09
CA ASN A 187 13.45 -4.21 -2.89
C ASN A 187 13.84 -4.50 -1.43
N SER A 188 13.42 -3.65 -0.48
CA SER A 188 13.74 -3.78 0.95
C SER A 188 12.46 -3.91 1.79
N LEU A 189 12.61 -4.54 2.94
CA LEU A 189 11.59 -4.68 3.98
C LEU A 189 12.18 -4.12 5.27
N GLU A 190 11.40 -3.30 5.97
CA GLU A 190 11.78 -2.81 7.29
C GLU A 190 11.05 -3.65 8.34
N SER A 191 11.76 -4.63 8.90
CA SER A 191 11.32 -5.26 10.15
C SER A 191 11.34 -4.18 11.21
N GLY A 192 10.21 -3.94 11.88
CA GLY A 192 10.03 -2.84 12.83
C GLY A 192 11.33 -2.46 13.55
N GLY A 193 11.79 -1.23 13.33
CA GLY A 193 13.09 -0.77 13.79
C GLY A 193 13.33 -1.17 15.25
N SER A 194 14.46 -1.82 15.49
CA SER A 194 15.05 -1.93 16.83
C SER A 194 15.35 -0.50 17.32
N GLY A 195 14.35 0.20 17.86
CA GLY A 195 14.51 1.63 18.13
C GLY A 195 13.25 2.43 18.42
N HIS A 196 12.21 1.84 19.01
CA HIS A 196 11.42 2.62 19.95
C HIS A 196 11.71 2.05 21.34
N PRO A 197 12.30 2.82 22.28
CA PRO A 197 12.20 2.43 23.69
C PRO A 197 10.70 2.37 23.93
N GLY A 198 10.19 1.17 24.20
CA GLY A 198 8.74 0.90 24.15
C GLY A 198 7.92 1.96 24.89
N HIS A 199 6.65 2.08 24.53
CA HIS A 199 5.74 2.84 25.37
C HIS A 199 5.70 2.19 26.76
N PRO A 200 5.47 2.97 27.83
CA PRO A 200 5.23 2.41 29.15
C PRO A 200 4.15 1.31 29.09
N GLY A 201 4.44 0.14 29.67
CA GLY A 201 3.49 -0.97 29.76
C GLY A 201 2.45 -0.77 30.87
N ASN A 202 2.66 0.21 31.76
CA ASN A 202 1.79 0.53 32.87
C ASN A 202 2.00 1.98 33.36
N HIS A 203 1.14 2.43 34.28
CA HIS A 203 1.19 3.78 34.84
C HIS A 203 2.49 4.06 35.60
N THR A 204 3.06 3.07 36.31
CA THR A 204 4.30 3.24 37.07
C THR A 204 5.51 3.49 36.15
N GLU A 205 5.59 2.78 35.03
CA GLU A 205 6.60 3.02 34.00
C GLU A 205 6.41 4.38 33.32
N TYR A 206 5.15 4.81 33.10
CA TYR A 206 4.85 6.13 32.55
C TYR A 206 5.30 7.24 33.51
N GLU A 207 4.97 7.10 34.79
CA GLU A 207 5.37 8.03 35.83
C GLU A 207 6.90 8.09 35.95
N THR A 208 7.59 6.96 35.79
CA THR A 208 9.06 6.90 35.76
C THR A 208 9.62 7.70 34.58
N MET A 209 9.00 7.62 33.40
CA MET A 209 9.37 8.45 32.25
C MET A 209 9.10 9.94 32.49
N VAL A 210 7.96 10.30 33.07
CA VAL A 210 7.64 11.69 33.41
C VAL A 210 8.66 12.24 34.40
N LEU A 211 8.97 11.50 35.46
CA LEU A 211 9.94 11.91 36.45
C LEU A 211 11.37 11.98 35.91
N THR A 212 11.70 11.20 34.88
CA THR A 212 13.03 11.22 34.26
C THR A 212 13.17 12.36 33.25
N TYR A 213 12.17 12.55 32.39
CA TYR A 213 12.25 13.45 31.24
C TYR A 213 11.54 14.80 31.44
N ALA A 214 10.45 14.85 32.21
CA ALA A 214 9.72 16.10 32.49
C ALA A 214 10.28 16.85 33.72
N GLN A 215 11.61 16.97 33.79
CA GLN A 215 12.31 17.71 34.85
C GLN A 215 12.79 19.07 34.34
N PRO A 216 12.96 20.07 35.23
CA PRO A 216 13.44 21.39 34.83
C PRO A 216 14.77 21.39 34.08
N GLY A 217 15.65 20.39 34.32
CA GLY A 217 16.93 20.23 33.62
C GLY A 217 16.82 19.76 32.16
N ASN A 218 15.68 19.18 31.77
CA ASN A 218 15.39 18.71 30.41
C ASN A 218 14.41 19.64 29.68
N LEU A 219 14.10 20.81 30.26
CA LEU A 219 13.40 21.88 29.56
C LEU A 219 14.31 22.48 28.49
N TYR A 220 14.19 22.00 27.25
CA TYR A 220 14.79 22.66 26.09
C TYR A 220 13.97 23.90 25.72
N GLY A 221 14.20 24.99 26.45
CA GLY A 221 13.80 26.35 26.12
C GLY A 221 12.38 26.54 25.58
N SER A 222 11.39 26.62 26.47
CA SER A 222 10.08 27.17 26.11
C SER A 222 10.15 28.70 26.08
N ALA A 223 10.49 29.28 24.93
CA ALA A 223 10.47 30.73 24.70
C ALA A 223 9.75 31.06 23.39
N ALA A 224 9.15 32.26 23.33
CA ALA A 224 8.66 32.79 22.06
C ALA A 224 9.86 33.04 21.13
N PRO A 225 9.78 32.67 19.83
CA PRO A 225 10.85 32.99 18.89
C PRO A 225 11.13 34.50 18.94
N ALA A 226 12.40 34.91 18.96
CA ALA A 226 12.79 36.31 19.17
C ALA A 226 12.15 37.29 18.16
N ASN A 227 11.75 36.78 16.98
CA ASN A 227 11.08 37.53 15.91
C ASN A 227 9.65 37.04 15.63
N GLY A 228 9.04 36.24 16.51
CA GLY A 228 7.69 35.67 16.32
C GLY A 228 7.57 34.66 15.17
N ARG A 229 8.69 34.20 14.61
CA ARG A 229 8.74 33.29 13.46
C ARG A 229 9.67 32.10 13.70
N ILE A 230 9.33 30.95 13.11
CA ILE A 230 10.14 29.72 13.11
C ILE A 230 10.92 29.73 11.78
N ASP A 231 12.14 30.28 11.79
CA ASP A 231 12.97 30.46 10.57
C ASP A 231 14.37 29.83 10.70
N GLY A 232 14.60 29.01 11.74
CA GLY A 232 15.89 28.37 12.01
C GLY A 232 16.99 29.31 12.51
N ALA A 233 16.74 30.62 12.59
CA ALA A 233 17.66 31.58 13.17
C ALA A 233 17.34 31.75 14.67
N GLY A 234 18.09 31.02 15.50
CA GLY A 234 17.96 31.09 16.95
C GLY A 234 16.81 30.26 17.51
N ASN A 235 16.37 29.18 16.85
CA ASN A 235 15.61 28.11 17.49
C ASN A 235 16.09 26.74 16.96
N PRO A 236 15.93 25.65 17.73
CA PRO A 236 15.57 25.61 19.15
C PRO A 236 16.68 26.13 20.09
N PHE A 237 16.30 26.48 21.33
CA PHE A 237 17.18 27.11 22.32
C PHE A 237 17.66 26.08 23.35
N GLY A 238 18.95 26.11 23.68
CA GLY A 238 19.51 25.32 24.77
C GLY A 238 21.04 25.30 24.76
N PRO A 239 21.69 25.09 25.92
CA PRO A 239 23.15 25.13 26.05
C PRO A 239 23.90 24.12 25.17
N ASN A 240 23.21 23.08 24.65
CA ASN A 240 23.83 21.98 23.90
C ASN A 240 23.15 21.66 22.54
N TYR A 241 22.24 22.50 22.03
CA TYR A 241 21.63 22.26 20.72
C TYR A 241 22.48 22.87 19.61
N SER A 242 23.00 22.03 18.71
CA SER A 242 23.60 22.46 17.44
C SER A 242 23.02 21.62 16.30
N PRO A 243 22.25 22.22 15.37
CA PRO A 243 21.62 21.48 14.27
C PRO A 243 22.63 20.93 13.25
N TYR A 244 23.92 21.25 13.40
CA TYR A 244 24.98 20.87 12.47
C TYR A 244 26.13 20.09 13.13
N ASN A 245 25.99 19.69 14.40
CA ASN A 245 27.02 18.91 15.10
C ASN A 245 26.49 17.49 15.40
N SER A 246 26.89 16.52 14.59
CA SER A 246 26.56 15.09 14.74
C SER A 246 27.26 14.41 15.92
N GLY A 247 28.06 15.14 16.72
CA GLY A 247 28.73 14.63 17.92
C GLY A 247 28.00 14.95 19.23
N ALA A 248 26.77 15.47 19.18
CA ALA A 248 25.96 15.64 20.38
C ALA A 248 25.41 14.29 20.84
N ALA A 249 25.52 13.97 22.14
CA ALA A 249 25.20 12.65 22.70
C ALA A 249 23.74 12.20 22.50
N ASP A 250 22.85 13.12 22.07
CA ASP A 250 21.40 12.91 22.00
C ASP A 250 20.82 13.24 20.59
N GLN A 251 21.62 13.21 19.51
CA GLN A 251 21.12 13.07 18.12
C GLN A 251 21.17 11.59 17.71
#